data_AF-B1VXN4-F1
#
_entry.id   AF-B1VXN4-F1
#
_cell.length_a   1.000
_cell.length_b   1.000
_cell.length_c   1.000
_cell.angle_alpha   90.00
_cell.angle_beta   90.00
_cell.angle_gamma   90.00
#
_symmetry.space_group_name_H-M   'P 1'
#
loop_
_entity.id
_entity.type
_entity.pdbx_description
1 polymer ?
#
loop_
_entity_poly.entity_id
_entity_poly.type
_entity_poly.pdbx_seq_one_letter_code
_entity_poly.pdbx_strand_id
1 'polypeptide(L)'
;MPLLVPFPRSGGAITRSSGPPAGEIPGTPPCHRPTMRGRIMDAFTAGLLQRIRTTETVLTRAREDGDDFLADVEQGELDDLRRLAAEHGVEIGATSV
;
A
#
# COMPACT_ATOMS: atom_id res chain seq x y z
N MET A 1 -25.39 -11.08 -66.16
CA MET A 1 -26.74 -11.19 -65.57
C MET A 1 -26.67 -12.37 -64.59
N PRO A 2 -26.39 -12.15 -63.29
CA PRO A 2 -27.32 -11.55 -62.29
C PRO A 2 -26.66 -10.42 -61.46
N LEU A 3 -27.33 -9.27 -61.31
CA LEU A 3 -28.22 -8.85 -60.20
C LEU A 3 -27.49 -8.52 -58.88
N LEU A 4 -27.17 -7.23 -58.81
CA LEU A 4 -26.92 -6.37 -57.66
C LEU A 4 -27.96 -6.60 -56.54
N VAL A 5 -27.50 -6.84 -55.32
CA VAL A 5 -28.34 -6.75 -54.12
C VAL A 5 -27.76 -5.67 -53.20
N PRO A 6 -28.46 -4.57 -52.92
CA PRO A 6 -28.05 -3.62 -51.90
C PRO A 6 -28.55 -4.06 -50.52
N PHE A 7 -27.62 -4.18 -49.58
CA PHE A 7 -27.87 -4.46 -48.17
C PHE A 7 -28.29 -3.17 -47.45
N PRO A 8 -29.45 -3.08 -46.78
CA PRO A 8 -29.76 -1.92 -45.96
C PRO A 8 -29.08 -2.05 -44.58
N ARG A 9 -28.02 -1.25 -44.34
CA ARG A 9 -27.51 -1.01 -42.98
C ARG A 9 -28.50 -0.09 -42.26
N SER A 10 -29.37 -0.69 -41.45
CA SER A 10 -30.22 0.01 -40.49
C SER A 10 -29.34 0.78 -39.50
N GLY A 11 -29.39 2.11 -39.56
CA GLY A 11 -28.74 3.02 -38.62
C GLY A 11 -29.55 3.08 -37.32
N GLY A 12 -29.07 2.39 -36.29
CA GLY A 12 -29.62 2.49 -34.94
C GLY A 12 -29.33 3.87 -34.35
N ALA A 13 -30.40 4.59 -34.00
CA ALA A 13 -30.35 5.85 -33.30
C ALA A 13 -29.69 5.68 -31.92
N ILE A 14 -28.59 6.41 -31.72
CA ILE A 14 -27.94 6.64 -30.44
C ILE A 14 -28.92 7.39 -29.54
N THR A 15 -29.55 6.68 -28.60
CA THR A 15 -30.28 7.32 -27.51
C THR A 15 -29.26 8.04 -26.63
N ARG A 16 -29.36 9.37 -26.61
CA ARG A 16 -28.60 10.21 -25.70
C ARG A 16 -29.20 9.98 -24.31
N SER A 17 -28.64 9.05 -23.53
CA SER A 17 -29.00 8.90 -22.12
C SER A 17 -28.48 10.13 -21.38
N SER A 18 -29.36 11.11 -21.22
CA SER A 18 -29.26 12.13 -20.19
C SER A 18 -29.32 11.43 -18.83
N GLY A 19 -28.16 11.03 -18.30
CA GLY A 19 -28.03 10.65 -16.90
C GLY A 19 -28.31 11.87 -16.01
N PRO A 20 -28.97 11.71 -14.86
CA PRO A 20 -29.31 12.82 -13.97
C PRO A 20 -28.03 13.47 -13.41
N PRO A 21 -28.04 14.77 -13.08
CA PRO A 21 -26.91 15.43 -12.44
C PRO A 21 -26.68 14.80 -11.06
N ALA A 22 -25.40 14.64 -10.72
CA ALA A 22 -24.88 14.00 -9.52
C ALA A 22 -25.62 14.47 -8.25
N GLY A 23 -26.56 13.65 -7.80
CA GLY A 23 -26.97 13.63 -6.41
C GLY A 23 -25.86 12.96 -5.62
N GLU A 24 -25.22 13.73 -4.75
CA GLU A 24 -24.30 13.22 -3.73
C GLU A 24 -24.94 12.02 -3.03
N ILE A 25 -24.37 10.83 -3.25
CA ILE A 25 -24.81 9.61 -2.56
C ILE A 25 -24.30 9.73 -1.11
N PRO A 26 -25.18 9.86 -0.11
CA PRO A 26 -24.74 9.88 1.29
C PRO A 26 -24.42 8.44 1.67
N GLY A 27 -23.13 8.13 1.87
CA GLY A 27 -22.71 6.84 2.43
C GLY A 27 -21.53 6.15 1.74
N THR A 28 -21.02 6.64 0.61
CA THR A 28 -19.74 6.15 0.09
C THR A 28 -18.60 6.72 0.92
N PRO A 29 -17.80 5.90 1.65
CA PRO A 29 -16.59 6.41 2.27
C PRO A 29 -15.71 7.00 1.18
N PRO A 30 -15.04 8.15 1.41
CA PRO A 30 -14.17 8.72 0.41
C PRO A 30 -13.15 7.66 0.05
N CYS A 31 -13.18 7.19 -1.21
CA CYS A 31 -12.11 6.40 -1.77
C CYS A 31 -10.86 7.27 -1.65
N HIS A 32 -10.04 7.02 -0.62
CA HIS A 32 -8.75 7.66 -0.45
C HIS A 32 -7.96 7.29 -1.70
N ARG A 33 -7.98 8.16 -2.72
CA ARG A 33 -7.15 7.99 -3.91
C ARG A 33 -5.74 8.23 -3.40
N PRO A 34 -4.92 7.17 -3.20
CA PRO A 34 -3.63 7.37 -2.60
C PRO A 34 -2.86 8.22 -3.58
N THR A 35 -2.48 9.42 -3.15
CA THR A 35 -1.55 10.21 -3.94
C THR A 35 -0.28 9.36 -4.11
N MET A 36 0.49 9.58 -5.17
CA MET A 36 1.75 8.86 -5.36
C MET A 36 2.67 9.00 -4.13
N ARG A 37 2.59 10.16 -3.45
CA ARG A 37 3.27 10.46 -2.19
C ARG A 37 2.80 9.55 -1.03
N GLY A 38 1.51 9.22 -0.95
CA GLY A 38 0.99 8.24 0.02
C GLY A 38 1.52 6.83 -0.21
N ARG A 39 1.56 6.36 -1.48
CA ARG A 39 2.13 5.04 -1.81
C ARG A 39 3.62 4.92 -1.46
N ILE A 40 4.38 6.01 -1.56
CA ILE A 40 5.80 6.04 -1.17
C ILE A 40 5.94 5.97 0.36
N MET A 41 5.09 6.69 1.10
CA MET A 41 5.07 6.60 2.57
C MET A 41 4.74 5.17 3.03
N ASP A 42 3.74 4.52 2.42
CA ASP A 42 3.37 3.15 2.76
C ASP A 42 4.50 2.15 2.44
N ALA A 43 5.20 2.32 1.32
CA ALA A 43 6.35 1.48 0.94
C ALA A 43 7.55 1.68 1.88
N PHE A 44 7.82 2.92 2.28
CA PHE A 44 8.85 3.23 3.28
C PHE A 44 8.51 2.60 4.64
N THR A 45 7.29 2.82 5.12
CA THR A 45 6.79 2.27 6.38
C THR A 45 6.82 0.73 6.37
N ALA A 46 6.35 0.11 5.29
CA ALA A 46 6.39 -1.34 5.14
C ALA A 46 7.83 -1.88 5.12
N GLY A 47 8.75 -1.20 4.42
CA GLY A 47 10.16 -1.54 4.39
C GLY A 47 10.84 -1.39 5.76
N LEU A 48 10.53 -0.33 6.50
CA LEU A 48 11.06 -0.09 7.84
C LEU A 48 10.59 -1.16 8.83
N LEU A 49 9.28 -1.45 8.85
CA LEU A 49 8.71 -2.49 9.69
C LEU A 49 9.25 -3.88 9.35
N GLN A 50 9.50 -4.16 8.06
CA GLN A 50 10.11 -5.41 7.66
C GLN A 50 11.53 -5.54 8.19
N ARG A 51 12.34 -4.48 8.08
CA ARG A 51 13.72 -4.48 8.60
C ARG A 51 13.74 -4.69 10.11
N ILE A 52 12.89 -3.99 10.86
CA ILE A 52 12.76 -4.16 12.31
C ILE A 52 12.50 -5.63 12.67
N ARG A 53 11.51 -6.27 12.03
CA ARG A 53 11.22 -7.69 12.29
C ARG A 53 12.38 -8.61 11.92
N THR A 54 13.07 -8.31 10.82
CA THR A 54 14.24 -9.08 10.38
C THR A 54 15.36 -8.98 11.40
N THR A 55 15.73 -7.76 11.81
CA THR A 55 16.74 -7.51 12.86
C THR A 55 16.35 -8.15 14.18
N GLU A 56 15.09 -8.07 14.61
CA GLU A 56 14.62 -8.76 15.83
C GLU A 56 14.78 -10.29 15.74
N THR A 57 14.53 -10.86 14.56
CA THR A 57 14.72 -12.31 14.33
C THR A 57 16.20 -12.68 14.38
N VAL A 58 17.07 -11.89 13.73
CA VAL A 58 18.52 -12.13 13.72
C VAL A 58 19.10 -11.97 15.13
N LEU A 59 18.72 -10.92 15.85
CA LEU A 59 19.09 -10.69 17.24
C LEU A 59 18.68 -11.84 18.16
N THR A 60 17.46 -12.35 17.99
CA THR A 60 16.99 -13.50 18.77
C THR A 60 17.86 -14.72 18.51
N ARG A 61 18.16 -15.02 17.25
CA ARG A 61 19.06 -16.13 16.89
C ARG A 61 20.48 -15.93 17.39
N ALA A 62 21.05 -14.73 17.27
CA ALA A 62 22.38 -14.42 17.78
C ALA A 62 22.49 -14.69 19.29
N ARG A 63 21.44 -14.34 20.05
CA ARG A 63 21.33 -14.65 21.48
C ARG A 63 21.20 -16.15 21.76
N GLU A 64 20.43 -16.87 20.97
CA GLU A 64 20.26 -18.32 21.09
C GLU A 64 21.57 -19.08 20.77
N ASP A 65 22.32 -18.59 19.78
CA ASP A 65 23.59 -19.17 19.33
C ASP A 65 24.78 -18.75 20.23
N GLY A 66 24.60 -17.78 21.13
CA GLY A 66 25.64 -17.25 22.00
C GLY A 66 26.67 -16.35 21.28
N ASP A 67 26.28 -15.76 20.15
CA ASP A 67 27.09 -14.78 19.43
C ASP A 67 26.86 -13.38 20.01
N ASP A 68 27.58 -13.09 21.10
CA ASP A 68 27.47 -11.82 21.83
C ASP A 68 27.82 -10.61 20.95
N PHE A 69 28.74 -10.77 19.99
CA PHE A 69 29.13 -9.68 19.08
C PHE A 69 28.02 -9.38 18.09
N LEU A 70 27.47 -10.41 17.42
CA LEU A 70 26.34 -10.22 16.51
C LEU A 70 25.12 -9.66 17.25
N ALA A 71 24.87 -10.11 18.49
CA ALA A 71 23.77 -9.59 19.30
C ALA A 71 23.91 -8.09 19.62
N ASP A 72 25.11 -7.60 19.93
CA ASP A 72 25.34 -6.17 20.20
C ASP A 72 25.15 -5.31 18.94
N VAL A 73 25.65 -5.79 17.80
CA VAL A 73 25.50 -5.12 16.50
C VAL A 73 24.02 -5.00 16.11
N GLU A 74 23.28 -6.11 16.17
CA GLU A 74 21.86 -6.13 15.79
C GLU A 74 20.98 -5.36 16.78
N GLN A 75 21.35 -5.33 18.07
CA GLN A 75 20.67 -4.49 19.06
C GLN A 75 20.83 -3.00 18.72
N GLY A 76 22.04 -2.56 18.34
CA GLY A 76 22.29 -1.19 17.90
C GLY A 76 21.49 -0.81 16.64
N GLU A 77 21.46 -1.68 15.62
CA GLU A 77 20.63 -1.44 14.43
C GLU A 77 19.13 -1.36 14.80
N LEU A 78 18.66 -2.24 15.68
CA LEU A 78 17.26 -2.23 16.12
C LEU A 78 16.87 -0.91 16.80
N ASP A 79 17.74 -0.38 17.65
CA ASP A 79 17.52 0.89 18.33
C ASP A 79 17.50 2.07 17.34
N ASP A 80 18.39 2.08 16.34
CA ASP A 80 18.38 3.08 15.28
C ASP A 80 17.11 2.99 14.40
N LEU A 81 16.65 1.78 14.07
CA LEU A 81 15.42 1.57 13.30
C LEU A 81 14.19 2.03 14.07
N ARG A 82 14.15 1.79 15.40
CA ARG A 82 13.08 2.28 16.27
C ARG A 82 13.06 3.80 16.36
N ARG A 83 14.23 4.44 16.44
CA ARG A 83 14.34 5.90 16.39
C ARG A 83 13.84 6.45 15.06
N LEU A 84 14.28 5.88 13.94
CA LEU A 84 13.81 6.25 12.60
C LEU A 84 12.29 6.13 12.48
N ALA A 85 11.69 5.07 13.00
CA ALA A 85 10.25 4.91 12.99
C ALA A 85 9.54 6.02 13.78
N ALA A 86 10.02 6.34 14.98
CA ALA A 86 9.48 7.42 15.80
C ALA A 86 9.59 8.79 15.11
N GLU A 87 10.73 9.09 14.48
CA GLU A 87 10.96 10.33 13.71
C GLU A 87 9.99 10.46 12.53
N HIS A 88 9.63 9.35 11.89
CA HIS A 88 8.72 9.32 10.75
C HIS A 88 7.24 9.09 11.11
N GLY A 89 6.91 8.96 12.40
CA GLY A 89 5.55 8.76 12.90
C GLY A 89 5.00 7.34 12.66
N VAL A 90 5.88 6.34 12.55
CA VAL A 90 5.51 4.93 12.43
C VAL A 90 5.40 4.33 13.84
N GLU A 91 4.18 4.01 14.26
CA GLU A 91 3.96 3.25 15.50
C GLU A 91 4.47 1.81 15.33
N ILE A 92 5.63 1.52 15.90
CA ILE A 92 6.06 0.14 16.13
C ILE A 92 5.32 -0.30 17.38
N GLY A 93 4.35 -1.19 17.24
CA GLY A 93 3.42 -1.62 18.29
C GLY A 93 4.09 -1.73 19.66
N ALA A 94 4.01 -0.65 20.43
CA ALA A 94 4.30 -0.67 21.83
C ALA A 94 3.10 -1.38 22.44
N THR A 95 3.29 -2.65 22.81
CA THR A 95 2.52 -3.19 23.92
C THR A 95 2.75 -2.23 25.09
N SER A 96 1.78 -1.35 25.31
CA SER A 96 1.71 -0.54 26.53
C SER A 96 1.78 -1.53 27.69
N VAL A 97 2.87 -1.44 28.43
CA VAL A 97 3.09 -2.18 29.68
C VAL A 97 2.56 -1.34 30.82
#